data_AF-A0A1B6L557-F1
#
_entry.id   AF-A0A1B6L557-F1
#
_cell.length_a   1.000
_cell.length_b   1.000
_cell.length_c   1.000
_cell.angle_alpha   90.00
_cell.angle_beta   90.00
_cell.angle_gamma   90.00
#
_symmetry.space_group_name_H-M   'P 1'
#
loop_
_entity.id
_entity.type
_entity.pdbx_description
1 polymer ?
#
loop_
_entity_poly.entity_id
_entity_poly.type
_entity_poly.pdbx_seq_one_letter_code
_entity_poly.pdbx_strand_id
1 'polypeptide(L)'
;QSSRSVPDLMQQLETELRDKRQAETRRSTEQPQRPASIGPAEMSRKPTLGLETTRQSVSPTPASVSSMPNPYHQLSPSCQQLTDRLAEMGFPLPRVARAAESFGDDETRVVEFLVQVQRLEEMNFQADRAERALVANEYRETETVTYLRVLGQLLDLGFPEDKVERALKDCDSDRDKALDLLIS
;
A
#
# COMPACT_ATOMS: atom_id res chain seq x y z
N GLN A 1 11.62 31.31 -40.70
CA GLN A 1 11.42 30.21 -39.73
C GLN A 1 10.01 30.36 -39.17
N SER A 2 9.12 29.43 -39.46
CA SER A 2 7.71 29.54 -39.06
C SER A 2 7.50 28.97 -37.66
N SER A 3 7.15 29.83 -36.71
CA SER A 3 6.72 29.42 -35.37
C SER A 3 5.35 28.76 -35.47
N ARG A 4 5.26 27.45 -35.19
CA ARG A 4 3.96 26.78 -35.04
C ARG A 4 3.30 27.26 -33.76
N SER A 5 2.10 27.84 -33.88
CA SER A 5 1.31 28.31 -32.75
C SER A 5 0.78 27.13 -31.93
N VAL A 6 0.70 27.28 -30.61
CA VAL A 6 0.17 26.28 -29.67
C VAL A 6 -1.14 25.58 -30.11
N PRO A 7 -2.16 26.28 -30.67
CA PRO A 7 -3.38 25.61 -31.17
C PRO A 7 -3.12 24.60 -32.31
N ASP A 8 -2.11 24.83 -33.15
CA ASP A 8 -1.73 23.95 -34.26
C ASP A 8 -1.16 22.62 -33.73
N LEU A 9 -0.36 22.69 -32.66
CA LEU A 9 0.22 21.52 -32.02
C LEU A 9 -0.85 20.65 -31.35
N MET A 10 -1.85 21.25 -30.71
CA MET A 10 -2.97 20.52 -30.12
C MET A 10 -3.85 19.85 -31.18
N GLN A 11 -4.10 20.55 -32.28
CA GLN A 11 -4.91 20.00 -33.37
C GLN A 11 -4.20 18.82 -34.05
N GLN A 12 -2.87 18.86 -34.14
CA GLN A 12 -2.07 17.75 -34.65
C GLN A 12 -2.06 16.55 -33.70
N LEU A 13 -1.95 16.76 -32.39
CA LEU A 13 -2.04 15.70 -31.38
C LEU A 13 -3.40 14.99 -31.39
N GLU A 14 -4.49 15.74 -31.50
CA GLU A 14 -5.84 15.15 -31.54
C GLU A 14 -6.08 14.33 -32.82
N THR A 15 -5.49 14.77 -33.94
CA THR A 15 -5.52 14.03 -35.21
C THR A 15 -4.76 12.71 -35.11
N GLU A 16 -3.57 12.71 -34.49
CA GLU A 16 -2.75 11.51 -34.31
C GLU A 16 -3.41 10.47 -33.38
N LEU A 17 -4.06 10.92 -32.30
CA LEU A 17 -4.78 10.02 -31.38
C LEU A 17 -5.99 9.36 -32.06
N ARG A 18 -6.64 10.05 -32.99
CA ARG A 18 -7.81 9.52 -33.71
C ARG A 18 -7.43 8.48 -34.75
N ASP A 19 -6.31 8.68 -35.44
CA ASP A 19 -5.74 7.71 -36.39
C ASP A 19 -5.25 6.43 -35.68
N LYS A 20 -4.54 6.59 -34.55
CA LYS A 20 -4.00 5.48 -33.77
C LYS A 20 -5.08 4.50 -33.27
N ARG A 21 -6.27 4.98 -32.92
CA ARG A 21 -7.39 4.10 -32.50
C ARG A 21 -8.00 3.28 -33.64
N GLN A 22 -7.89 3.74 -34.89
CA GLN A 22 -8.39 2.99 -36.04
C GLN A 22 -7.42 1.88 -36.49
N ALA A 23 -6.12 2.03 -36.20
CA ALA A 23 -5.11 1.03 -36.51
C ALA A 23 -5.18 -0.20 -35.58
N GLU A 24 -5.47 -0.01 -34.29
CA GLU A 24 -5.56 -1.12 -33.32
C GLU A 24 -6.78 -2.04 -33.56
N THR A 25 -7.86 -1.54 -34.18
CA THR A 25 -9.08 -2.33 -34.42
C THR A 25 -9.00 -3.29 -35.60
N ARG A 26 -7.90 -3.27 -36.38
CA ARG A 26 -7.68 -4.21 -37.50
C ARG A 26 -6.67 -5.31 -37.22
N ARG A 27 -5.96 -5.27 -36.09
CA ARG A 27 -4.89 -6.23 -35.76
C ARG A 27 -5.37 -7.48 -34.99
N SER A 28 -6.61 -7.50 -34.52
CA SER A 28 -7.15 -8.62 -33.70
C SER A 28 -8.05 -9.60 -34.47
N THR A 29 -7.88 -9.74 -35.79
CA THR A 29 -8.64 -10.70 -36.61
C THR A 29 -7.72 -11.43 -37.59
N GLU A 30 -6.79 -12.22 -37.07
CA GLU A 30 -6.26 -13.37 -37.80
C GLU A 30 -6.15 -14.54 -36.82
N GLN A 31 -7.21 -15.35 -36.76
CA GLN A 31 -7.21 -16.65 -36.10
C GLN A 31 -7.69 -17.68 -37.13
N PRO A 32 -6.89 -18.72 -37.46
CA PRO A 32 -7.22 -19.70 -38.49
C PRO A 32 -8.44 -20.55 -38.13
N GLN A 33 -9.33 -20.73 -39.10
CA GLN A 33 -10.59 -21.45 -39.02
C GLN A 33 -10.40 -22.95 -38.73
N ARG A 34 -11.15 -23.49 -37.76
CA ARG A 34 -11.51 -24.92 -37.66
C ARG A 34 -13.05 -25.07 -37.61
N PRO A 35 -13.65 -25.96 -38.42
CA PRO A 35 -15.10 -26.01 -38.59
C PRO A 35 -15.83 -26.89 -37.55
N ALA A 36 -17.05 -26.43 -37.20
CA ALA A 36 -18.28 -27.13 -36.83
C ALA A 36 -18.28 -28.24 -35.75
N SER A 37 -19.09 -28.06 -34.70
CA SER A 37 -20.33 -28.84 -34.48
C SER A 37 -21.08 -28.48 -33.19
N ILE A 38 -22.34 -28.02 -33.37
CA ILE A 38 -23.59 -28.46 -32.70
C ILE A 38 -23.69 -28.42 -31.16
N GLY A 39 -24.60 -27.57 -30.67
CA GLY A 39 -25.34 -27.75 -29.40
C GLY A 39 -26.11 -26.48 -28.96
N PRO A 40 -27.45 -26.48 -28.85
CA PRO A 40 -28.22 -25.33 -28.37
C PRO A 40 -28.73 -25.49 -26.92
N ALA A 41 -29.16 -24.36 -26.35
CA ALA A 41 -29.94 -24.17 -25.12
C ALA A 41 -29.17 -24.25 -23.78
N GLU A 42 -29.16 -23.16 -23.01
CA GLU A 42 -30.19 -22.96 -21.99
C GLU A 42 -30.18 -21.50 -21.49
N MET A 43 -31.31 -21.12 -20.93
CA MET A 43 -31.88 -19.80 -20.78
C MET A 43 -31.92 -19.50 -19.28
N SER A 44 -31.27 -18.44 -18.81
CA SER A 44 -31.59 -17.92 -17.49
C SER A 44 -31.40 -16.41 -17.41
N ARG A 45 -32.54 -15.73 -17.50
CA ARG A 45 -32.71 -14.30 -17.27
C ARG A 45 -32.62 -14.01 -15.77
N LYS A 46 -31.94 -12.92 -15.42
CA LYS A 46 -32.37 -12.05 -14.32
C LYS A 46 -31.99 -10.60 -14.62
N PRO A 47 -32.96 -9.69 -14.81
CA PRO A 47 -32.73 -8.25 -14.85
C PRO A 47 -33.00 -7.65 -13.47
N THR A 48 -32.19 -6.70 -13.02
CA THR A 48 -32.65 -5.65 -12.10
C THR A 48 -31.71 -4.44 -12.15
N LEU A 49 -32.33 -3.30 -12.45
CA LEU A 49 -31.83 -1.93 -12.40
C LEU A 49 -31.28 -1.56 -11.01
N GLY A 50 -30.28 -0.67 -10.99
CA GLY A 50 -29.89 0.10 -9.81
C GLY A 50 -28.83 1.14 -10.18
N LEU A 51 -29.19 2.41 -10.03
CA LEU A 51 -28.53 3.63 -10.48
C LEU A 51 -27.76 4.26 -9.31
N GLU A 52 -26.48 4.61 -9.47
CA GLU A 52 -25.76 5.75 -8.86
C GLU A 52 -24.27 5.66 -9.28
N THR A 53 -23.74 6.54 -10.12
CA THR A 53 -23.23 7.88 -9.77
C THR A 53 -22.37 7.87 -8.51
N THR A 54 -21.05 7.76 -8.67
CA THR A 54 -20.09 8.73 -8.11
C THR A 54 -18.76 8.61 -8.85
N ARG A 55 -18.33 9.76 -9.36
CA ARG A 55 -17.01 10.01 -9.94
C ARG A 55 -16.01 10.23 -8.80
N GLN A 56 -14.90 9.51 -8.82
CA GLN A 56 -13.60 9.92 -8.23
C GLN A 56 -12.53 9.09 -8.98
N SER A 57 -11.74 9.64 -9.93
CA SER A 57 -10.64 10.61 -9.74
C SER A 57 -9.75 10.13 -8.58
N VAL A 58 -8.51 9.68 -8.74
CA VAL A 58 -7.39 10.15 -9.57
C VAL A 58 -6.28 9.08 -9.62
N SER A 59 -5.48 9.10 -10.69
CA SER A 59 -4.11 8.55 -10.89
C SER A 59 -3.46 7.59 -9.86
N PRO A 60 -2.91 6.43 -10.30
CA PRO A 60 -1.96 5.68 -9.48
C PRO A 60 -0.57 6.35 -9.55
N THR A 61 -0.23 7.14 -8.54
CA THR A 61 1.18 7.45 -8.22
C THR A 61 1.82 6.18 -7.63
N PRO A 62 3.07 5.83 -7.98
CA PRO A 62 3.79 4.72 -7.37
C PRO A 62 4.31 5.13 -5.98
N ALA A 63 3.40 5.42 -5.06
CA ALA A 63 3.74 5.59 -3.66
C ALA A 63 3.88 4.19 -3.05
N SER A 64 5.07 3.92 -2.53
CA SER A 64 5.50 2.76 -1.74
C SER A 64 4.39 1.76 -1.42
N VAL A 65 4.46 0.58 -2.03
CA VAL A 65 3.52 -0.54 -1.86
C VAL A 65 3.59 -1.10 -0.43
N SER A 66 3.08 -0.36 0.56
CA SER A 66 2.71 -0.96 1.83
C SER A 66 1.65 -2.01 1.51
N SER A 67 1.95 -3.28 1.78
CA SER A 67 1.10 -4.43 1.44
C SER A 67 -0.14 -4.53 2.35
N MET A 68 -0.34 -3.52 3.20
CA MET A 68 -1.30 -3.52 4.27
C MET A 68 -2.60 -2.81 3.92
N PRO A 69 -3.74 -3.26 4.48
CA PRO A 69 -5.04 -2.64 4.21
C PRO A 69 -5.04 -1.18 4.67
N ASN A 70 -5.76 -0.35 3.92
CA ASN A 70 -5.99 1.05 4.26
C ASN A 70 -7.32 1.18 5.02
N PRO A 71 -7.31 1.38 6.36
CA PRO A 71 -8.53 1.49 7.15
C PRO A 71 -9.21 2.86 7.02
N TYR A 72 -8.78 3.75 6.12
CA TYR A 72 -9.28 5.13 6.00
C TYR A 72 -10.82 5.25 6.04
N HIS A 73 -11.54 4.37 5.36
CA HIS A 73 -13.01 4.40 5.33
C HIS A 73 -13.69 3.84 6.59
N GLN A 74 -12.95 3.11 7.43
CA GLN A 74 -13.41 2.63 8.75
C GLN A 74 -13.15 3.64 9.87
N LEU A 75 -12.37 4.69 9.61
CA LEU A 75 -12.04 5.71 10.59
C LEU A 75 -13.18 6.71 10.82
N SER A 76 -13.22 7.29 12.01
CA SER A 76 -14.10 8.42 12.34
C SER A 76 -13.82 9.64 11.43
N PRO A 77 -14.81 10.51 11.17
CA PRO A 77 -14.62 11.69 10.32
C PRO A 77 -13.52 12.64 10.83
N SER A 78 -13.30 12.72 12.14
CA SER A 78 -12.18 13.46 12.73
C SER A 78 -10.82 12.87 12.32
N CYS A 79 -10.67 11.55 12.42
CA CYS A 79 -9.46 10.81 12.03
C CYS A 79 -9.22 10.87 10.52
N GLN A 80 -10.26 10.88 9.69
CA GLN A 80 -10.14 11.06 8.24
C GLN A 80 -9.62 12.46 7.89
N GLN A 81 -10.12 13.51 8.55
CA GLN A 81 -9.62 14.88 8.36
C GLN A 81 -8.18 15.06 8.84
N LEU A 82 -7.80 14.38 9.93
CA LEU A 82 -6.40 14.34 10.36
C LEU A 82 -5.55 13.64 9.30
N THR A 83 -6.02 12.50 8.81
CA THR A 83 -5.32 11.70 7.80
C THR A 83 -5.14 12.45 6.49
N ASP A 84 -6.13 13.20 6.05
CA ASP A 84 -6.08 14.04 4.84
C ASP A 84 -5.05 15.17 5.00
N ARG A 85 -5.04 15.87 6.14
CA ARG A 85 -4.05 16.92 6.44
C ARG A 85 -2.62 16.39 6.46
N LEU A 86 -2.40 15.24 7.08
CA LEU A 86 -1.09 14.60 7.09
C LEU A 86 -0.70 14.09 5.70
N ALA A 87 -1.66 13.64 4.89
CA ALA A 87 -1.42 13.25 3.50
C ALA A 87 -1.08 14.45 2.61
N GLU A 88 -1.69 15.62 2.83
CA GLU A 88 -1.31 16.88 2.17
C GLU A 88 0.13 17.29 2.52
N MET A 89 0.62 16.98 3.72
CA MET A 89 2.03 17.17 4.10
C MET A 89 2.99 16.16 3.44
N GLY A 90 2.48 15.19 2.69
CA GLY A 90 3.26 14.21 1.94
C GLY A 90 3.46 12.87 2.65
N PHE A 91 2.82 12.63 3.80
CA PHE A 91 2.83 11.31 4.43
C PHE A 91 1.92 10.34 3.66
N PRO A 92 2.30 9.05 3.54
CA PRO A 92 1.48 8.06 2.85
C PRO A 92 0.16 7.84 3.60
N LEU A 93 -0.96 8.22 2.97
CA LEU A 93 -2.33 8.07 3.48
C LEU A 93 -2.63 6.72 4.14
N PRO A 94 -2.28 5.55 3.55
CA PRO A 94 -2.54 4.27 4.21
C PRO A 94 -1.79 4.10 5.54
N ARG A 95 -0.57 4.65 5.66
CA ARG A 95 0.20 4.58 6.91
C ARG A 95 -0.39 5.49 7.97
N VAL A 96 -0.79 6.69 7.56
CA VAL A 96 -1.45 7.64 8.46
C VAL A 96 -2.78 7.08 8.96
N ALA A 97 -3.58 6.46 8.08
CA ALA A 97 -4.85 5.86 8.45
C ALA A 97 -4.68 4.75 9.50
N ARG A 98 -3.64 3.91 9.37
CA ARG A 98 -3.32 2.86 10.35
C ARG A 98 -2.90 3.45 11.70
N ALA A 99 -2.10 4.51 11.68
CA ALA A 99 -1.72 5.22 12.89
C ALA A 99 -2.94 5.87 13.56
N ALA A 100 -3.80 6.51 12.78
CA ALA A 100 -5.06 7.11 13.26
C ALA A 100 -6.07 6.06 13.75
N GLU A 101 -6.00 4.81 13.30
CA GLU A 101 -6.78 3.70 13.88
C GLU A 101 -6.34 3.39 15.31
N SER A 102 -5.02 3.37 15.55
CA SER A 102 -4.44 3.08 16.87
C SER A 102 -4.55 4.24 17.86
N PHE A 103 -4.37 5.48 17.38
CA PHE A 103 -4.29 6.68 18.23
C PHE A 103 -5.53 7.58 18.14
N GLY A 104 -6.45 7.35 17.21
CA GLY A 104 -7.62 8.20 17.03
C GLY A 104 -7.28 9.56 16.40
N ASP A 105 -7.81 10.63 17.00
CA ASP A 105 -7.63 12.02 16.55
C ASP A 105 -6.41 12.73 17.18
N ASP A 106 -5.58 12.00 17.92
CA ASP A 106 -4.33 12.51 18.50
C ASP A 106 -3.24 12.74 17.42
N GLU A 107 -3.25 13.92 16.79
CA GLU A 107 -2.27 14.31 15.77
C GLU A 107 -0.82 14.10 16.23
N THR A 108 -0.46 14.56 17.42
CA THR A 108 0.92 14.45 17.93
C THR A 108 1.38 13.00 18.02
N ARG A 109 0.51 12.09 18.49
CA ARG A 109 0.81 10.66 18.61
C ARG A 109 0.94 10.01 17.23
N VAL A 110 0.04 10.35 16.31
CA VAL A 110 0.05 9.86 14.92
C VAL A 110 1.33 10.31 14.21
N VAL A 111 1.68 11.60 14.32
CA VAL A 111 2.90 12.15 13.71
C VAL A 111 4.15 11.51 14.32
N GLU A 112 4.21 11.37 15.64
CA GLU A 112 5.33 10.72 16.32
C GLU A 112 5.54 9.30 15.79
N PHE A 113 4.46 8.50 15.65
CA PHE A 113 4.53 7.18 15.05
C PHE A 113 5.06 7.21 13.61
N LEU A 114 4.55 8.11 12.77
CA LEU A 114 4.96 8.21 11.36
C LEU A 114 6.45 8.56 11.22
N VAL A 115 6.94 9.49 12.05
CA VAL A 115 8.36 9.88 12.09
C VAL A 115 9.22 8.71 12.58
N GLN A 116 8.78 7.97 13.60
CA GLN A 116 9.49 6.79 14.07
C GLN A 116 9.59 5.70 13.00
N VAL A 117 8.50 5.39 12.29
CA VAL A 117 8.52 4.41 11.18
C VAL A 117 9.50 4.86 10.09
N GLN A 118 9.46 6.14 9.70
CA GLN A 118 10.37 6.68 8.69
C GLN A 118 11.83 6.58 9.12
N ARG A 119 12.15 6.89 10.37
CA ARG A 119 13.51 6.77 10.91
C ARG A 119 14.02 5.32 10.90
N LEU A 120 13.13 4.36 11.17
CA LEU A 120 13.45 2.93 11.05
C LEU A 120 13.70 2.53 9.59
N GLU A 121 12.93 3.06 8.64
CA GLU A 121 13.17 2.86 7.20
C GLU A 121 14.52 3.46 6.75
N GLU A 122 14.90 4.63 7.27
CA GLU A 122 16.22 5.24 7.02
C GLU A 122 17.37 4.38 7.55
N MET A 123 17.13 3.60 8.61
CA MET A 123 18.06 2.58 9.12
C MET A 123 18.03 1.28 8.31
N ASN A 124 17.39 1.26 7.15
CA ASN A 124 17.26 0.12 6.24
C ASN A 124 16.45 -1.05 6.83
N PHE A 125 15.55 -0.77 7.79
CA PHE A 125 14.54 -1.74 8.21
C PHE A 125 13.33 -1.70 7.28
N GLN A 126 12.68 -2.85 7.08
CA GLN A 126 11.46 -2.94 6.29
C GLN A 126 10.32 -2.19 6.99
N ALA A 127 9.55 -1.39 6.23
CA ALA A 127 8.42 -0.61 6.72
C ALA A 127 7.43 -1.44 7.55
N ASP A 128 6.98 -2.57 7.01
CA ASP A 128 6.02 -3.45 7.67
C ASP A 128 6.57 -4.02 8.98
N ARG A 129 7.87 -4.36 9.01
CA ARG A 129 8.53 -4.86 10.22
C ARG A 129 8.71 -3.75 11.26
N ALA A 130 9.07 -2.55 10.82
CA ALA A 130 9.20 -1.37 11.65
C ALA A 130 7.86 -0.99 12.31
N GLU A 131 6.78 -0.96 11.53
CA GLU A 131 5.43 -0.73 12.05
C GLU A 131 5.02 -1.80 13.07
N ARG A 132 5.22 -3.08 12.75
CA ARG A 132 4.91 -4.19 13.68
C ARG A 132 5.71 -4.11 14.98
N ALA A 133 7.00 -3.80 14.88
CA ALA A 133 7.87 -3.68 16.05
C ALA A 133 7.49 -2.47 16.91
N LEU A 134 7.13 -1.33 16.30
CA LEU A 134 6.64 -0.15 17.02
C LEU A 134 5.35 -0.45 17.79
N VAL A 135 4.41 -1.15 17.15
CA VAL A 135 3.15 -1.55 17.79
C VAL A 135 3.40 -2.56 18.91
N ALA A 136 4.36 -3.47 18.75
CA ALA A 136 4.73 -4.45 19.78
C ALA A 136 5.39 -3.82 21.02
N ASN A 137 6.16 -2.73 20.85
CA ASN A 137 6.92 -2.06 21.91
C ASN A 137 6.24 -0.76 22.39
N GLU A 138 4.92 -0.65 22.24
CA GLU A 138 4.13 0.51 22.68
C GLU A 138 4.71 1.87 22.22
N TYR A 139 5.26 1.92 21.00
CA TYR A 139 5.82 3.13 20.38
C TYR A 139 7.06 3.70 21.08
N ARG A 140 7.81 2.88 21.82
CA ARG A 140 9.15 3.22 22.33
C ARG A 140 10.20 3.09 21.24
N GLU A 141 10.77 4.22 20.81
CA GLU A 141 11.80 4.25 19.78
C GLU A 141 13.02 3.38 20.15
N THR A 142 13.60 3.61 21.32
CA THR A 142 14.85 2.96 21.77
C THR A 142 14.69 1.44 21.87
N GLU A 143 13.56 1.00 22.43
CA GLU A 143 13.22 -0.42 22.57
C GLU A 143 12.96 -1.02 21.20
N THR A 144 12.21 -0.33 20.34
CA THR A 144 11.92 -0.82 18.99
C THR A 144 13.18 -0.98 18.14
N VAL A 145 14.13 -0.04 18.21
CA VAL A 145 15.42 -0.15 17.52
C VAL A 145 16.22 -1.34 18.03
N THR A 146 16.23 -1.55 19.35
CA THR A 146 16.90 -2.70 19.98
C THR A 146 16.23 -4.01 19.55
N TYR A 147 14.90 -4.09 19.65
CA TYR A 147 14.08 -5.19 19.18
C TYR A 147 14.38 -5.56 17.73
N LEU A 148 14.37 -4.59 16.80
CA LEU A 148 14.61 -4.83 15.38
C LEU A 148 16.04 -5.31 15.09
N ARG A 149 17.03 -4.79 15.84
CA ARG A 149 18.42 -5.22 15.73
C ARG A 149 18.58 -6.66 16.22
N VAL A 150 18.02 -6.97 17.39
CA VAL A 150 18.05 -8.31 17.98
C VAL A 150 17.31 -9.29 17.07
N LEU A 151 16.09 -8.96 16.64
CA LEU A 151 15.33 -9.74 15.67
C LEU A 151 16.15 -10.04 14.41
N GLY A 152 16.78 -9.03 13.81
CA GLY A 152 17.64 -9.20 12.65
C GLY A 152 18.83 -10.14 12.91
N GLN A 153 19.48 -10.00 14.07
CA GLN A 153 20.58 -10.90 14.47
C GLN A 153 20.10 -12.34 14.62
N LEU A 154 19.01 -12.59 15.34
CA LEU A 154 18.52 -13.97 15.53
C LEU A 154 18.03 -14.61 14.24
N LEU A 155 17.45 -13.83 13.32
CA LEU A 155 17.13 -14.30 11.97
C LEU A 155 18.38 -14.67 11.17
N ASP A 156 19.47 -13.90 11.30
CA ASP A 156 20.76 -14.20 10.67
C ASP A 156 21.40 -15.48 11.23
N LEU A 157 21.20 -15.75 12.52
CA LEU A 157 21.54 -17.04 13.15
C LEU A 157 20.67 -18.22 12.64
N GLY A 158 19.63 -17.95 11.85
CA GLY A 158 18.75 -18.97 11.26
C GLY A 158 17.55 -19.36 12.12
N PHE A 159 17.24 -18.61 13.18
CA PHE A 159 16.04 -18.85 13.98
C PHE A 159 14.78 -18.38 13.23
N PRO A 160 13.64 -19.08 13.38
CA PRO A 160 12.39 -18.68 12.74
C PRO A 160 11.80 -17.43 13.40
N GLU A 161 11.30 -16.50 12.59
CA GLU A 161 10.75 -15.20 13.03
C GLU A 161 9.69 -15.35 14.14
N ASP A 162 8.77 -16.30 14.00
CA ASP A 162 7.68 -16.54 14.96
C ASP A 162 8.19 -16.82 16.39
N LYS A 163 9.24 -17.65 16.52
CA LYS A 163 9.83 -17.94 17.83
C LYS A 163 10.59 -16.74 18.38
N VAL A 164 11.27 -16.00 17.51
CA VAL A 164 12.05 -14.83 17.89
C VAL A 164 11.12 -13.69 18.36
N GLU A 165 10.03 -13.41 17.63
CA GLU A 165 9.00 -12.45 18.04
C GLU A 165 8.41 -12.82 19.40
N ARG A 166 8.13 -14.11 19.63
CA ARG A 166 7.60 -14.59 20.92
C ARG A 166 8.61 -14.44 22.06
N ALA A 167 9.87 -14.81 21.83
CA ALA A 167 10.93 -14.69 22.84
C ALA A 167 11.24 -13.22 23.16
N LEU A 168 11.29 -12.36 22.14
CA LEU A 168 11.47 -10.91 22.32
C LEU A 168 10.34 -10.28 23.13
N LYS A 169 9.09 -10.75 22.93
CA LYS A 169 7.93 -10.29 23.69
C LYS A 169 7.99 -10.69 25.17
N ASP A 170 8.63 -11.82 25.47
CA ASP A 170 8.80 -12.33 26.85
C ASP A 170 10.05 -11.77 27.54
N CYS A 171 11.04 -11.32 26.76
CA CYS A 171 12.35 -10.88 27.23
C CYS A 171 12.58 -9.37 27.17
N ASP A 172 11.56 -8.54 26.89
CA ASP A 172 11.67 -7.08 26.80
C ASP A 172 12.90 -6.62 25.98
N SER A 173 13.06 -7.17 24.76
CA SER A 173 14.17 -6.83 23.84
C SER A 173 15.59 -7.23 24.29
N ASP A 174 15.75 -8.06 25.33
CA ASP A 174 17.06 -8.65 25.69
C ASP A 174 17.46 -9.79 24.74
N ARG A 175 18.55 -9.57 23.99
CA ARG A 175 19.11 -10.58 23.07
C ARG A 175 19.50 -11.88 23.77
N ASP A 176 20.28 -11.78 24.84
CA ASP A 176 20.87 -12.95 25.49
C ASP A 176 19.78 -13.81 26.17
N LYS A 177 18.73 -13.19 26.72
CA LYS A 177 17.56 -13.90 27.25
C LYS A 177 16.72 -14.53 26.14
N ALA A 178 16.48 -13.80 25.05
CA ALA A 178 15.75 -14.34 23.90
C ALA A 178 16.48 -15.53 23.28
N LEU A 179 17.81 -15.46 23.18
CA LEU A 179 18.65 -16.57 22.73
C LEU A 179 18.56 -17.77 23.67
N ASP A 180 18.67 -17.56 24.99
CA ASP A 180 18.53 -18.63 25.99
C ASP A 180 17.19 -19.37 25.86
N LEU A 181 16.10 -18.63 25.65
CA LEU A 181 14.77 -19.21 25.40
C LEU A 181 14.65 -19.94 24.06
N LEU A 182 15.44 -19.57 23.06
CA LEU A 182 15.40 -20.18 21.72
C LEU A 182 16.27 -21.43 21.61
N ILE A 183 17.28 -21.55 22.46
CA ILE A 183 18.19 -22.70 22.52
C ILE A 183 17.86 -23.68 23.67
N SER A 184 17.08 -23.26 24.68
CA SER A 184 16.45 -24.14 25.68
C SER A 184 15.36 -25.01 25.06
#